data_AF-A0A945ZBM7-F1
#
_entry.id   AF-A0A945ZBM7-F1
#
_cell.length_a   1.000
_cell.length_b   1.000
_cell.length_c   1.000
_cell.angle_alpha   90.00
_cell.angle_beta   90.00
_cell.angle_gamma   90.00
#
_symmetry.space_group_name_H-M   'P 1'
#
loop_
_entity.id
_entity.type
_entity.pdbx_description
1 polymer ?
#
loop_
_entity_poly.entity_id
_entity_poly.type
_entity_poly.pdbx_seq_one_letter_code
_entity_poly.pdbx_strand_id
1 'polypeptide(L)' 'KEDLIVLVAEGTLTVDYGDRQETFTAGDMCQVAPGVEHTDAAGAEGASFILAWRAPMVGM' A
#
# COMPACT_ATOMS: atom_id res chain seq x y z
N LYS A 1 -5.46 -8.06 -13.77
CA LYS A 1 -4.40 -7.32 -13.07
C LYS A 1 -4.77 -7.31 -11.59
N GLU A 2 -3.79 -7.34 -10.70
CA GLU A 2 -3.99 -7.61 -9.28
C GLU A 2 -3.74 -6.35 -8.45
N ASP A 3 -4.43 -6.22 -7.32
CA ASP A 3 -4.16 -5.15 -6.36
C ASP A 3 -2.81 -5.41 -5.68
N LEU A 4 -2.03 -4.35 -5.49
CA LEU A 4 -0.93 -4.37 -4.53
C LEU A 4 -1.52 -4.19 -3.13
N ILE A 5 -1.18 -5.09 -2.22
CA ILE A 5 -1.58 -5.02 -0.81
C ILE A 5 -0.34 -4.69 0.02
N VAL A 6 -0.45 -3.65 0.85
CA VAL A 6 0.62 -3.21 1.75
C VAL A 6 0.10 -3.26 3.18
N LEU A 7 0.73 -4.09 4.03
CA LEU A 7 0.50 -4.09 5.47
C LEU A 7 1.64 -3.35 6.16
N VAL A 8 1.32 -2.25 6.85
CA VAL A 8 2.31 -1.50 7.62
C VAL A 8 2.56 -2.22 8.93
N ALA A 9 3.78 -2.70 9.14
CA ALA A 9 4.16 -3.40 10.36
C ALA A 9 4.61 -2.41 11.45
N GLU A 10 5.41 -1.40 11.07
CA GLU A 10 5.91 -0.35 11.96
C GLU A 10 6.04 0.99 11.23
N GLY A 11 6.01 2.08 12.00
CA GLY A 11 6.18 3.43 11.46
C GLY A 11 4.93 3.94 10.72
N THR A 12 5.16 4.84 9.76
CA THR A 12 4.08 5.43 8.94
C THR A 12 4.47 5.44 7.47
N LEU A 13 3.49 5.14 6.61
CA LEU A 13 3.63 5.14 5.16
C LEU A 13 2.58 6.08 4.58
N THR A 14 3.00 7.08 3.82
CA THR A 14 2.09 7.92 3.05
C THR A 14 2.13 7.52 1.59
N VAL A 15 0.97 7.21 1.02
CA VAL A 15 0.79 6.88 -0.39
C VAL A 15 0.18 8.08 -1.08
N ASP A 16 0.86 8.58 -2.11
CA ASP A 16 0.38 9.67 -2.98
C ASP A 16 -0.11 9.09 -4.30
N TYR A 17 -1.39 9.28 -4.58
CA TYR A 17 -2.07 8.83 -5.80
C TYR A 17 -2.16 9.94 -6.87
N GLY A 18 -1.55 11.10 -6.63
CA GLY A 18 -1.56 12.29 -7.47
C GLY A 18 -2.74 13.23 -7.21
N ASP A 19 -3.95 12.68 -7.01
CA ASP A 19 -5.17 13.45 -6.71
C ASP A 19 -5.53 13.46 -5.22
N ARG A 20 -4.98 12.51 -4.45
CA ARG A 20 -5.13 12.39 -3.00
C ARG A 20 -3.90 11.76 -2.37
N GLN A 21 -3.72 12.02 -1.08
CA GLN A 21 -2.72 11.36 -0.24
C GLN A 21 -3.41 10.70 0.94
N GLU A 22 -2.94 9.50 1.29
CA GLU A 22 -3.40 8.76 2.47
C GLU A 22 -2.21 8.26 3.28
N THR A 23 -2.28 8.44 4.60
CA THR A 23 -1.25 7.98 5.54
C THR A 23 -1.77 6.79 6.31
N PHE A 24 -0.96 5.73 6.33
CA PHE A 24 -1.19 4.47 7.00
C PHE A 24 -0.17 4.31 8.13
N THR A 25 -0.62 3.72 9.24
CA THR A 25 0.16 3.49 10.46
C THR A 25 0.26 2.00 10.76
N ALA A 26 1.08 1.62 11.74
CA ALA A 26 1.24 0.22 12.13
C ALA A 26 -0.11 -0.50 12.37
N GLY A 27 -0.32 -1.60 11.65
CA GLY A 27 -1.57 -2.37 11.65
C GLY A 27 -2.54 -2.05 10.51
N ASP A 28 -2.35 -0.91 9.83
CA ASP A 28 -3.19 -0.53 8.69
C ASP A 28 -2.81 -1.30 7.42
N MET A 29 -3.82 -1.52 6.57
CA MET A 29 -3.67 -2.14 5.26
C MET A 29 -4.06 -1.15 4.16
N CYS A 30 -3.12 -0.89 3.26
CA CYS A 30 -3.34 -0.15 2.03
C CYS A 30 -3.57 -1.13 0.86
N GLN A 31 -4.52 -0.83 -0.02
CA GLN A 31 -4.73 -1.53 -1.28
C GLN A 31 -4.60 -0.54 -2.44
N VAL A 32 -3.67 -0.81 -3.35
CA VAL A 32 -3.51 -0.02 -4.57
C VAL A 32 -4.06 -0.82 -5.75
N ALA A 33 -5.10 -0.27 -6.38
CA ALA A 33 -5.74 -0.90 -7.52
C ALA A 33 -4.78 -0.97 -8.72
N PRO A 34 -4.91 -2.00 -9.58
CA PRO A 34 -4.01 -2.18 -10.70
C PRO A 34 -4.06 -1.04 -11.72
N GLY A 35 -2.88 -0.56 -12.11
CA GLY A 35 -2.73 0.53 -13.07
C GLY A 35 -2.79 1.92 -12.44
N VAL A 36 -2.94 2.02 -11.12
CA VAL A 36 -2.79 3.28 -10.39
C VAL A 36 -1.30 3.57 -10.21
N GLU A 37 -0.84 4.67 -10.80
CA GLU A 37 0.47 5.24 -10.49
C GLU A 37 0.43 5.88 -9.10
N HIS A 38 1.46 5.62 -8.31
CA HIS A 38 1.58 6.16 -6.96
C HIS A 38 3.05 6.27 -6.55
N THR A 39 3.31 7.04 -5.53
CA THR A 39 4.60 7.08 -4.84
C THR A 39 4.42 6.91 -3.35
N ASP A 40 5.40 6.29 -2.70
CA ASP A 40 5.38 6.03 -1.27
C ASP A 40 6.44 6.86 -0.56
N ALA A 41 6.06 7.44 0.58
CA ALA A 41 6.97 8.13 1.49
C ALA A 41 6.89 7.51 2.88
N ALA A 42 8.02 7.03 3.40
CA ALA A 42 8.13 6.66 4.80
C ALA A 42 8.17 7.92 5.68
N GLY A 43 7.55 7.85 6.86
CA GLY A 43 7.63 8.93 7.85
C GLY A 43 9.04 9.14 8.42
N ALA A 44 9.19 10.14 9.28
CA ALA A 44 10.49 10.57 9.82
C ALA A 44 11.28 9.46 10.54
N GLU A 45 10.59 8.55 11.21
CA GLU A 45 11.19 7.40 11.92
C GLU A 45 11.43 6.18 11.02
N GLY A 46 11.13 6.29 9.72
CA GLY A 46 11.08 5.17 8.78
C GLY A 46 9.77 4.38 8.85
N ALA A 47 9.71 3.30 8.07
CA ALA A 47 8.59 2.36 8.04
C ALA A 47 9.06 0.96 7.67
N SER A 48 8.39 -0.05 8.21
CA SER A 48 8.51 -1.43 7.78
C SER A 48 7.14 -1.95 7.34
N PHE A 49 7.10 -2.67 6.22
CA PHE A 49 5.85 -3.14 5.64
C PHE A 49 6.04 -4.44 4.85
N ILE A 50 4.95 -5.17 4.70
CA ILE A 50 4.88 -6.40 3.93
C ILE A 50 4.07 -6.12 2.67
N LEU A 51 4.63 -6.51 1.52
CA LEU A 51 3.97 -6.41 0.22
C LEU A 51 3.45 -7.77 -0.22
N ALA A 52 2.24 -7.78 -0.76
CA ALA A 52 1.65 -8.95 -1.39
C ALA A 52 0.87 -8.56 -2.65
N TRP A 53 0.83 -9.48 -3.61
CA TRP A 53 -0.04 -9.39 -4.77
C TRP A 53 -1.20 -10.35 -4.59
N ARG A 54 -2.43 -9.88 -4.82
CA ARG A 54 -3.60 -10.76 -4.78
C ARG A 54 -3.65 -11.60 -6.05
N ALA A 55 -3.27 -12.88 -5.95
CA ALA A 55 -3.36 -13.84 -7.06
C ALA A 55 -4.71 -13.76 -7.80
N PRO A 56 -4.76 -14.03 -9.11
CA PRO A 56 -5.98 -13.89 -9.87
C PRO A 56 -6.93 -14.96 -9.36
N MET A 57 -8.19 -14.58 -9.10
CA MET A 57 -9.21 -15.59 -8.85
C MET A 57 -9.43 -16.39 -10.13
N VAL A 58 -8.89 -17.60 -10.18
CA VAL A 58 -9.15 -18.55 -11.26
C VAL A 58 -10.46 -19.28 -10.93
N GLY A 59 -11.55 -18.86 -11.58
CA GLY A 59 -12.80 -19.61 -11.70
C GLY A 59 -13.67 -19.73 -10.45
N MET A 60 -14.78 -19.00 -10.44
CA MET A 60 -16.05 -19.45 -9.87
C MET A 60 -17.15 -19.22 -10.90
#